data_AF-A0A1I7K6N7-F1
#
_entry.id   AF-A0A1I7K6N7-F1
#
_cell.length_a   1.000
_cell.length_b   1.000
_cell.length_c   1.000
_cell.angle_alpha   90.00
_cell.angle_beta   90.00
_cell.angle_gamma   90.00
#
_symmetry.space_group_name_H-M   'P 1'
#
loop_
_entity.id
_entity.type
_entity.pdbx_description
1 polymer ?
#
loop_
_entity_poly.entity_id
_entity_poly.type
_entity_poly.pdbx_seq_one_letter_code
_entity_poly.pdbx_strand_id
1 'polypeptide(L)'
;MAWVVRFQRIKAVRAERTITVRALIGSGVPRPDRIIGRVIEALARARLFSNGAVLLGTAAYQTYGGVLGVRLSRAFSRPAEHDEGRSARIALRAADQIPDLFAALRGIDPSFASFASPADVVGTTRFRNASHLQIHVHVASELAILVDDAVQSIVLHGPGIPVKVPAPERWVVNTLLGQGWCINGTDDPNQAFARAAELIEALSMVGREHALARAFDAAWDCALKWNVDLRASVQHLPSPARTILEAHAGIREASSTPSKPRQASDV
;
A
#
# COMPACT_ATOMS: atom_id res chain seq x y z
N MET A 1 5.85 -18.96 40.56
CA MET A 1 4.80 -17.90 40.57
C MET A 1 4.95 -16.86 39.45
N ALA A 2 6.12 -16.22 39.25
CA ALA A 2 6.30 -15.14 38.26
C ALA A 2 5.98 -15.50 36.79
N TRP A 3 6.29 -16.72 36.34
CA TRP A 3 5.99 -17.17 34.97
C TRP A 3 4.50 -17.29 34.69
N VAL A 4 3.73 -17.83 35.65
CA VAL A 4 2.26 -17.96 35.55
C VAL A 4 1.61 -16.58 35.43
N VAL A 5 2.06 -15.62 36.26
CA VAL A 5 1.57 -14.22 36.23
C VAL A 5 1.88 -13.55 34.89
N ARG A 6 3.11 -13.68 34.39
CA ARG A 6 3.49 -13.14 33.07
C ARG A 6 2.65 -13.74 31.94
N PHE A 7 2.45 -15.06 31.96
CA PHE A 7 1.66 -15.75 30.94
C PHE A 7 0.18 -15.35 30.98
N GLN A 8 -0.41 -15.25 32.17
CA GLN A 8 -1.77 -14.73 32.35
C GLN A 8 -1.90 -13.30 31.84
N ARG A 9 -0.92 -12.43 32.10
CA ARG A 9 -0.89 -11.06 31.57
C ARG A 9 -0.86 -11.03 30.04
N ILE A 10 -0.03 -11.86 29.41
CA ILE A 10 0.03 -11.97 27.94
C ILE A 10 -1.32 -12.40 27.36
N LYS A 11 -1.99 -13.38 27.99
CA LYS A 11 -3.33 -13.82 27.59
C LYS A 11 -4.37 -12.72 27.73
N ALA A 12 -4.38 -12.01 28.85
CA ALA A 12 -5.31 -10.91 29.10
C ALA A 12 -5.15 -9.79 28.05
N VAL A 13 -3.92 -9.34 27.80
CA VAL A 13 -3.63 -8.31 26.77
C VAL A 13 -4.07 -8.78 25.37
N ARG A 14 -3.87 -10.06 25.03
CA ARG A 14 -4.33 -10.61 23.75
C ARG A 14 -5.85 -10.61 23.65
N ALA A 15 -6.56 -10.95 24.73
CA ALA A 15 -8.02 -10.95 24.77
C ALA A 15 -8.58 -9.53 24.61
N GLU A 16 -8.02 -8.56 25.35
CA GLU A 16 -8.37 -7.14 25.25
C GLU A 16 -8.21 -6.62 23.82
N ARG A 17 -7.05 -6.84 23.19
CA ARG A 17 -6.82 -6.45 21.79
C ARG A 17 -7.80 -7.12 20.82
N THR A 18 -8.16 -8.37 21.08
CA THR A 18 -9.16 -9.09 20.25
C THR A 18 -10.53 -8.42 20.36
N ILE A 19 -10.91 -7.94 21.54
CA ILE A 19 -12.16 -7.18 21.75
C ILE A 19 -12.11 -5.87 20.97
N THR A 20 -11.02 -5.10 21.10
CA THR A 20 -10.83 -3.84 20.36
C THR A 20 -10.92 -4.04 18.85
N VAL A 21 -10.23 -5.06 18.33
CA VAL A 21 -10.24 -5.38 16.89
C VAL A 21 -11.63 -5.78 16.41
N ARG A 22 -12.36 -6.58 17.19
CA ARG A 22 -13.75 -6.93 16.87
C ARG A 22 -14.66 -5.71 16.86
N ALA A 23 -14.48 -4.78 17.80
CA ALA A 23 -15.23 -3.53 17.84
C ALA A 23 -14.96 -2.67 16.59
N LEU A 24 -13.70 -2.54 16.17
CA LEU A 24 -13.32 -1.81 14.94
C LEU A 24 -13.90 -2.46 13.67
N ILE A 25 -13.83 -3.79 13.57
CA ILE A 25 -14.45 -4.52 12.45
C ILE A 25 -15.98 -4.31 12.46
N GLY A 26 -16.59 -4.37 13.65
CA GLY A 26 -18.02 -4.16 13.86
C GLY A 26 -18.49 -2.75 13.53
N SER A 27 -17.65 -1.73 13.74
CA SER A 27 -17.95 -0.34 13.43
C SER A 27 -17.80 0.01 11.95
N GLY A 28 -17.25 -0.87 11.14
CA GLY A 28 -17.14 -0.66 9.70
C GLY A 28 -15.73 -0.79 9.14
N VAL A 29 -14.69 -0.75 9.97
CA VAL A 29 -13.29 -0.75 9.52
C VAL A 29 -12.99 -2.03 8.75
N PRO A 30 -12.40 -1.94 7.54
CA PRO A 30 -12.18 -3.10 6.71
C PRO A 30 -11.10 -4.02 7.30
N ARG A 31 -11.14 -5.27 6.87
CA ARG A 31 -10.16 -6.30 7.23
C ARG A 31 -9.79 -7.11 5.99
N PRO A 32 -8.58 -7.68 5.95
CA PRO A 32 -8.22 -8.57 4.86
C PRO A 32 -9.00 -9.88 4.93
N ASP A 33 -8.95 -10.63 3.83
CA ASP A 33 -9.39 -12.03 3.83
C ASP A 33 -8.66 -12.83 4.91
N ARG A 34 -9.32 -13.89 5.42
CA ARG A 34 -8.77 -14.72 6.50
C ARG A 34 -7.43 -15.34 6.13
N ILE A 35 -7.22 -15.80 4.89
CA ILE A 35 -5.93 -16.39 4.50
C ILE A 35 -4.83 -15.32 4.43
N ILE A 36 -5.15 -14.14 3.88
CA ILE A 36 -4.23 -13.01 3.80
C ILE A 36 -3.83 -12.53 5.19
N GLY A 37 -4.79 -12.41 6.10
CA GLY A 37 -4.50 -12.06 7.50
C GLY A 37 -3.61 -13.11 8.20
N ARG A 38 -3.78 -14.41 7.92
CA ARG A 38 -2.88 -15.46 8.43
C ARG A 38 -1.47 -15.33 7.87
N VAL A 39 -1.33 -15.01 6.58
CA VAL A 39 -0.02 -14.74 5.97
C VAL A 39 0.65 -13.57 6.66
N ILE A 40 -0.03 -12.42 6.76
CA ILE A 40 0.50 -11.23 7.43
C ILE A 40 0.88 -11.55 8.89
N GLU A 41 0.10 -12.38 9.59
CA GLU A 41 0.42 -12.81 10.96
C GLU A 41 1.71 -13.63 11.01
N ALA A 42 1.93 -14.56 10.08
CA ALA A 42 3.16 -15.34 10.01
C ALA A 42 4.38 -14.46 9.67
N LEU A 43 4.24 -13.53 8.72
CA LEU A 43 5.31 -12.57 8.38
C LEU A 43 5.67 -11.68 9.58
N ALA A 44 4.67 -11.25 10.36
CA ALA A 44 4.90 -10.50 11.59
C ALA A 44 5.59 -11.35 12.67
N ARG A 45 5.22 -12.63 12.83
CA ARG A 45 5.90 -13.56 13.76
C ARG A 45 7.34 -13.84 13.34
N ALA A 46 7.62 -13.87 12.04
CA ALA A 46 8.97 -13.94 11.48
C ALA A 46 9.75 -12.61 11.61
N ARG A 47 9.19 -11.60 12.29
CA ARG A 47 9.80 -10.28 12.55
C ARG A 47 10.13 -9.46 11.30
N LEU A 48 9.53 -9.76 10.16
CA LEU A 48 9.83 -9.02 8.92
C LEU A 48 9.48 -7.53 9.04
N PHE A 49 8.29 -7.19 9.58
CA PHE A 49 7.90 -5.78 9.78
C PHE A 49 8.79 -5.06 10.80
N SER A 50 9.22 -5.75 11.86
CA SER A 50 10.18 -5.20 12.83
C SER A 50 11.55 -4.96 12.19
N ASN A 51 11.89 -5.75 11.17
CA ASN A 51 13.12 -5.65 10.39
C ASN A 51 12.96 -4.76 9.13
N GLY A 52 11.97 -3.87 9.12
CA GLY A 52 11.82 -2.85 8.09
C GLY A 52 10.98 -3.25 6.87
N ALA A 53 10.35 -4.43 6.85
CA ALA A 53 9.40 -4.74 5.79
C ALA A 53 8.16 -3.85 5.86
N VAL A 54 7.59 -3.54 4.70
CA VAL A 54 6.43 -2.66 4.53
C VAL A 54 5.33 -3.41 3.79
N LEU A 55 4.14 -3.50 4.40
CA LEU A 55 2.96 -4.08 3.79
C LEU A 55 2.43 -3.16 2.70
N LEU A 56 2.18 -3.72 1.52
CA LEU A 56 1.70 -2.99 0.34
C LEU A 56 0.32 -3.49 -0.09
N GLY A 57 -0.19 -2.91 -1.18
CA GLY A 57 -1.41 -3.37 -1.82
C GLY A 57 -2.69 -3.04 -1.07
N THR A 58 -3.77 -3.73 -1.44
CA THR A 58 -5.10 -3.61 -0.81
C THR A 58 -5.08 -3.84 0.70
N ALA A 59 -4.23 -4.74 1.20
CA ALA A 59 -4.11 -4.99 2.64
C ALA A 59 -3.56 -3.78 3.40
N ALA A 60 -2.65 -2.99 2.80
CA ALA A 60 -2.18 -1.74 3.37
C ALA A 60 -3.29 -0.67 3.33
N TYR A 61 -3.98 -0.55 2.19
CA TYR A 61 -5.10 0.38 1.98
C TYR A 61 -6.17 0.27 3.07
N GLN A 62 -6.56 -0.96 3.40
CA GLN A 62 -7.55 -1.26 4.43
C GLN A 62 -7.19 -0.70 5.81
N THR A 63 -5.91 -0.39 6.06
CA THR A 63 -5.48 0.14 7.35
C THR A 63 -5.54 1.67 7.44
N TYR A 64 -5.65 2.39 6.31
CA TYR A 64 -5.54 3.86 6.31
C TYR A 64 -6.68 4.56 7.02
N GLY A 65 -7.87 3.99 7.08
CA GLY A 65 -8.95 4.54 7.91
C GLY A 65 -8.53 4.64 9.39
N GLY A 66 -7.79 3.65 9.89
CA GLY A 66 -7.23 3.67 11.25
C GLY A 66 -6.08 4.66 11.42
N VAL A 67 -5.22 4.81 10.38
CA VAL A 67 -4.11 5.78 10.38
C VAL A 67 -4.61 7.23 10.36
N LEU A 68 -5.65 7.51 9.59
CA LEU A 68 -6.20 8.85 9.41
C LEU A 68 -7.32 9.17 10.42
N GLY A 69 -7.85 8.19 11.14
CA GLY A 69 -8.98 8.40 12.05
C GLY A 69 -10.31 8.66 11.34
N VAL A 70 -10.45 8.20 10.09
CA VAL A 70 -11.62 8.41 9.23
C VAL A 70 -12.18 7.09 8.72
N ARG A 71 -13.43 7.10 8.25
CA ARG A 71 -14.07 5.93 7.68
C ARG A 71 -13.99 5.95 6.16
N LEU A 72 -13.14 5.08 5.61
CA LEU A 72 -13.06 4.83 4.17
C LEU A 72 -14.18 3.88 3.72
N SER A 73 -14.55 3.98 2.44
CA SER A 73 -15.58 3.19 1.80
C SER A 73 -15.17 1.73 1.70
N ARG A 74 -16.15 0.87 1.98
CA ARG A 74 -15.98 -0.58 1.81
C ARG A 74 -15.90 -1.00 0.35
N ALA A 75 -16.42 -0.18 -0.57
CA ALA A 75 -16.40 -0.48 -2.01
C ALA A 75 -14.97 -0.62 -2.51
N PHE A 76 -14.06 0.23 -2.01
CA PHE A 76 -12.66 0.25 -2.43
C PHE A 76 -11.75 -0.62 -1.55
N SER A 77 -12.29 -1.17 -0.46
CA SER A 77 -11.56 -2.00 0.49
C SER A 77 -11.40 -3.45 0.04
N ARG A 78 -12.14 -3.93 -0.97
CA ARG A 78 -12.01 -5.29 -1.50
C ARG A 78 -11.16 -5.29 -2.78
N PRO A 79 -10.36 -6.33 -3.03
CA PRO A 79 -9.79 -6.56 -4.36
C PRO A 79 -10.91 -6.63 -5.40
N ALA A 80 -10.65 -6.12 -6.60
CA ALA A 80 -11.56 -6.26 -7.74
C ALA A 80 -11.76 -7.74 -8.06
N GLU A 81 -12.89 -8.06 -8.71
CA GLU A 81 -13.10 -9.40 -9.28
C GLU A 81 -12.04 -9.76 -10.33
N HIS A 82 -11.50 -8.74 -11.00
CA HIS A 82 -10.47 -8.87 -12.04
C HIS A 82 -9.03 -8.82 -11.52
N ASP A 83 -8.80 -8.55 -10.22
CA ASP A 83 -7.43 -8.56 -9.67
C ASP A 83 -6.89 -10.00 -9.67
N GLU A 84 -5.58 -10.19 -9.89
CA GLU A 84 -4.88 -11.49 -9.87
C GLU A 84 -5.09 -12.26 -8.53
N GLY A 85 -6.22 -12.96 -8.44
CA GLY A 85 -6.58 -13.86 -7.35
C GLY A 85 -6.46 -13.26 -5.94
N ARG A 86 -6.38 -14.15 -4.95
CA ARG A 86 -6.05 -13.75 -3.57
C ARG A 86 -4.56 -13.46 -3.53
N SER A 87 -4.18 -12.18 -3.47
CA SER A 87 -2.79 -11.75 -3.42
C SER A 87 -2.46 -10.88 -2.21
N ALA A 88 -1.23 -11.01 -1.69
CA ALA A 88 -0.64 -10.07 -0.73
C ALA A 88 0.66 -9.51 -1.32
N ARG A 89 0.95 -8.24 -1.01
CA ARG A 89 2.14 -7.54 -1.52
C ARG A 89 2.95 -6.99 -0.36
N ILE A 90 4.27 -7.14 -0.42
CA ILE A 90 5.18 -6.69 0.64
C ILE A 90 6.49 -6.19 0.03
N ALA A 91 7.00 -5.08 0.54
CA ALA A 91 8.38 -4.65 0.29
C ALA A 91 9.28 -5.14 1.43
N LEU A 92 10.38 -5.81 1.08
CA LEU A 92 11.45 -6.18 2.01
C LEU A 92 12.56 -5.14 1.92
N ARG A 93 13.23 -4.87 3.04
CA ARG A 93 14.35 -3.91 3.08
C ARG A 93 15.50 -4.36 2.19
N ALA A 94 15.77 -5.67 2.16
CA ALA A 94 16.81 -6.27 1.35
C ALA A 94 16.42 -7.70 0.94
N ALA A 95 17.05 -8.19 -0.14
CA ALA A 95 16.79 -9.52 -0.70
C ALA A 95 17.22 -10.67 0.24
N ASP A 96 18.10 -10.40 1.20
CA ASP A 96 18.53 -11.37 2.23
C ASP A 96 17.41 -11.78 3.19
N GLN A 97 16.30 -11.04 3.24
CA GLN A 97 15.10 -11.37 4.03
C GLN A 97 14.15 -12.35 3.30
N ILE A 98 14.38 -12.63 2.01
CA ILE A 98 13.53 -13.53 1.22
C ILE A 98 13.48 -14.96 1.80
N PRO A 99 14.59 -15.58 2.26
CA PRO A 99 14.55 -16.90 2.88
C PRO A 99 13.66 -16.97 4.14
N ASP A 100 13.73 -15.96 5.01
CA ASP A 100 12.88 -15.88 6.21
C ASP A 100 11.39 -15.75 5.85
N LEU A 101 11.08 -14.91 4.85
CA LEU A 101 9.74 -14.80 4.30
C LEU A 101 9.27 -16.14 3.76
N PHE A 102 10.09 -16.81 2.95
CA PHE A 102 9.72 -18.08 2.35
C PHE A 102 9.51 -19.17 3.40
N ALA A 103 10.36 -19.25 4.42
CA ALA A 103 10.19 -20.16 5.55
C ALA A 103 8.87 -19.90 6.30
N ALA A 104 8.52 -18.63 6.52
CA ALA A 104 7.25 -18.25 7.14
C ALA A 104 6.03 -18.67 6.29
N LEU A 105 6.10 -18.50 4.96
CA LEU A 105 5.05 -18.96 4.03
C LEU A 105 4.90 -20.49 4.07
N ARG A 106 6.02 -21.22 3.99
CA ARG A 106 6.03 -22.70 4.07
C ARG A 106 5.50 -23.24 5.39
N GLY A 107 5.68 -22.49 6.48
CA GLY A 107 5.10 -22.80 7.79
C GLY A 107 3.57 -22.69 7.83
N ILE A 108 2.96 -21.89 6.94
CA ILE A 108 1.49 -21.85 6.75
C ILE A 108 1.05 -22.98 5.83
N ASP A 109 1.74 -23.12 4.70
CA ASP A 109 1.38 -24.06 3.64
C ASP A 109 2.66 -24.60 2.94
N PRO A 110 2.98 -25.90 3.09
CA PRO A 110 4.11 -26.53 2.43
C PRO A 110 3.95 -26.70 0.91
N SER A 111 2.97 -26.07 0.26
CA SER A 111 2.87 -26.01 -1.20
C SER A 111 3.36 -24.69 -1.79
N PHE A 112 3.72 -23.70 -0.97
CA PHE A 112 4.32 -22.45 -1.48
C PHE A 112 5.62 -22.75 -2.24
N ALA A 113 5.73 -22.16 -3.43
CA ALA A 113 6.91 -22.18 -4.27
C ALA A 113 7.09 -20.82 -4.96
N SER A 114 8.34 -20.43 -5.23
CA SER A 114 8.63 -19.27 -6.08
C SER A 114 8.27 -19.59 -7.53
N PHE A 115 7.75 -18.61 -8.26
CA PHE A 115 7.53 -18.73 -9.70
C PHE A 115 7.89 -17.41 -10.38
N ALA A 116 8.38 -17.50 -11.62
CA ALA A 116 8.55 -16.34 -12.48
C ALA A 116 7.29 -16.12 -13.31
N SER A 117 6.92 -14.87 -13.52
CA SER A 117 5.85 -14.45 -14.41
C SER A 117 6.39 -13.46 -15.45
N PRO A 118 5.96 -13.54 -16.72
CA PRO A 118 6.33 -12.54 -17.73
C PRO A 118 5.93 -11.10 -17.37
N ALA A 119 4.96 -10.93 -16.47
CA ALA A 119 4.49 -9.65 -15.96
C ALA A 119 5.22 -9.20 -14.68
N ASP A 120 6.32 -9.87 -14.29
CA ASP A 120 7.12 -9.44 -13.16
C ASP A 120 7.82 -8.11 -13.50
N VAL A 121 7.57 -7.09 -12.69
CA VAL A 121 8.41 -5.90 -12.66
C VAL A 121 9.80 -6.33 -12.17
N VAL A 122 10.87 -5.78 -12.76
CA VAL A 122 12.26 -6.01 -12.32
C VAL A 122 12.33 -5.91 -10.78
N GLY A 123 13.04 -6.83 -10.14
CA GLY A 123 13.18 -6.88 -8.67
C GLY A 123 11.98 -7.42 -7.89
N THR A 124 10.95 -7.93 -8.58
CA THR A 124 9.81 -8.63 -7.94
C THR A 124 10.03 -10.14 -7.90
N THR A 125 9.88 -10.74 -6.71
CA THR A 125 9.82 -12.19 -6.52
C THR A 125 8.39 -12.60 -6.19
N ARG A 126 7.81 -13.55 -6.93
CA ARG A 126 6.46 -14.06 -6.65
C ARG A 126 6.49 -15.45 -6.05
N PHE A 127 5.64 -15.67 -5.05
CA PHE A 127 5.36 -16.99 -4.47
C PHE A 127 3.90 -17.36 -4.70
N ARG A 128 3.64 -18.65 -4.96
CA ARG A 128 2.28 -19.18 -5.12
C ARG A 128 2.15 -20.52 -4.42
N ASN A 129 1.00 -20.79 -3.81
CA ASN A 129 0.66 -22.10 -3.24
C ASN A 129 -0.29 -22.90 -4.16
N ALA A 130 -0.61 -24.14 -3.77
CA ALA A 130 -1.52 -25.02 -4.52
C ALA A 130 -2.96 -24.49 -4.62
N SER A 131 -3.36 -23.55 -3.76
CA SER A 131 -4.66 -22.87 -3.81
C SER A 131 -4.63 -21.56 -4.61
N HIS A 132 -3.57 -21.31 -5.39
CA HIS A 132 -3.35 -20.10 -6.17
C HIS A 132 -3.31 -18.79 -5.36
N LEU A 133 -3.06 -18.85 -4.05
CA LEU A 133 -2.72 -17.68 -3.25
C LEU A 133 -1.35 -17.18 -3.66
N GLN A 134 -1.25 -15.90 -3.99
CA GLN A 134 -0.02 -15.29 -4.47
C GLN A 134 0.56 -14.29 -3.47
N ILE A 135 1.89 -14.27 -3.34
CA ILE A 135 2.62 -13.29 -2.54
C ILE A 135 3.62 -12.61 -3.46
N HIS A 136 3.46 -11.30 -3.65
CA HIS A 136 4.36 -10.49 -4.47
C HIS A 136 5.32 -9.78 -3.52
N VAL A 137 6.61 -10.04 -3.70
CA VAL A 137 7.67 -9.54 -2.84
C VAL A 137 8.53 -8.59 -3.67
N HIS A 138 8.65 -7.36 -3.19
CA HIS A 138 9.48 -6.33 -3.81
C HIS A 138 10.68 -6.03 -2.93
N VAL A 139 11.80 -5.62 -3.53
CA VAL A 139 12.98 -5.15 -2.78
C VAL A 139 12.92 -3.62 -2.68
N ALA A 140 13.09 -3.10 -1.47
CA ALA A 140 12.84 -1.69 -1.13
C ALA A 140 13.67 -0.67 -1.94
N SER A 141 14.86 -1.06 -2.43
CA SER A 141 15.72 -0.19 -3.24
C SER A 141 15.05 0.39 -4.48
N GLU A 142 13.99 -0.27 -4.96
CA GLU A 142 13.23 0.14 -6.15
C GLU A 142 11.93 0.88 -5.80
N LEU A 143 11.56 0.96 -4.51
CA LEU A 143 10.28 1.47 -4.02
C LEU A 143 10.47 2.52 -2.92
N ALA A 144 11.51 3.35 -3.01
CA ALA A 144 11.84 4.38 -2.02
C ALA A 144 10.60 5.24 -1.66
N ILE A 145 9.80 5.65 -2.65
CA ILE A 145 8.57 6.42 -2.42
C ILE A 145 7.59 5.74 -1.45
N LEU A 146 7.48 4.40 -1.46
CA LEU A 146 6.56 3.66 -0.59
C LEU A 146 7.19 3.27 0.74
N VAL A 147 8.50 3.03 0.77
CA VAL A 147 9.18 2.44 1.94
C VAL A 147 9.74 3.51 2.87
N ASP A 148 10.20 4.63 2.32
CA ASP A 148 10.71 5.74 3.10
C ASP A 148 9.58 6.36 3.93
N ASP A 149 9.87 6.67 5.19
CA ASP A 149 8.91 7.17 6.19
C ASP A 149 7.63 6.32 6.34
N ALA A 150 7.70 5.01 6.08
CA ALA A 150 6.58 4.10 6.29
C ALA A 150 6.04 4.20 7.73
N VAL A 151 4.72 4.34 7.84
CA VAL A 151 4.00 4.60 9.08
C VAL A 151 3.55 3.29 9.74
N GLN A 152 3.43 3.31 11.07
CA GLN A 152 2.91 2.17 11.82
C GLN A 152 1.40 2.07 11.68
N SER A 153 0.91 0.85 11.51
CA SER A 153 -0.50 0.57 11.37
C SER A 153 -0.86 -0.82 11.93
N ILE A 154 -2.16 -1.12 11.96
CA ILE A 154 -2.69 -2.37 12.50
C ILE A 154 -3.61 -3.02 11.48
N VAL A 155 -3.25 -4.23 11.05
CA VAL A 155 -4.15 -5.08 10.27
C VAL A 155 -5.15 -5.76 11.19
N LEU A 156 -6.44 -5.60 10.90
CA LEU A 156 -7.54 -6.13 11.70
C LEU A 156 -7.76 -7.64 11.49
N HIS A 157 -6.79 -8.44 11.94
CA HIS A 157 -6.85 -9.90 11.95
C HIS A 157 -6.41 -10.46 13.31
N GLY A 158 -7.16 -11.44 13.84
CA GLY A 158 -6.90 -11.99 15.18
C GLY A 158 -6.93 -10.89 16.26
N PRO A 159 -5.86 -10.70 17.06
CA PRO A 159 -5.74 -9.61 18.04
C PRO A 159 -5.21 -8.30 17.43
N GLY A 160 -5.19 -8.17 16.11
CA GLY A 160 -4.60 -7.04 15.40
C GLY A 160 -3.11 -7.24 15.20
N ILE A 161 -2.64 -7.15 13.96
CA ILE A 161 -1.25 -7.41 13.61
C ILE A 161 -0.55 -6.06 13.38
N PRO A 162 0.47 -5.70 14.18
CA PRO A 162 1.24 -4.49 13.93
C PRO A 162 2.06 -4.67 12.65
N VAL A 163 1.96 -3.70 11.75
CA VAL A 163 2.66 -3.67 10.47
C VAL A 163 3.16 -2.25 10.18
N LYS A 164 4.15 -2.13 9.30
CA LYS A 164 4.41 -0.87 8.61
C LYS A 164 3.68 -0.84 7.29
N VAL A 165 3.13 0.33 6.92
CA VAL A 165 2.52 0.60 5.61
C VAL A 165 3.11 1.90 5.06
N PRO A 166 3.07 2.15 3.74
CA PRO A 166 3.47 3.43 3.19
C PRO A 166 2.68 4.58 3.85
N ALA A 167 3.26 5.78 3.90
CA ALA A 167 2.47 6.95 4.28
C ALA A 167 1.30 7.12 3.28
N PRO A 168 0.06 7.45 3.73
CA PRO A 168 -1.11 7.49 2.85
C PRO A 168 -0.93 8.43 1.66
N GLU A 169 -0.29 9.58 1.85
CA GLU A 169 0.08 10.51 0.80
C GLU A 169 1.01 9.90 -0.25
N ARG A 170 2.03 9.14 0.18
CA ARG A 170 3.01 8.51 -0.70
C ARG A 170 2.41 7.32 -1.44
N TRP A 171 1.48 6.60 -0.79
CA TRP A 171 0.69 5.56 -1.43
C TRP A 171 -0.16 6.14 -2.57
N VAL A 172 -0.82 7.29 -2.35
CA VAL A 172 -1.56 8.01 -3.39
C VAL A 172 -0.65 8.38 -4.54
N VAL A 173 0.49 9.03 -4.27
CA VAL A 173 1.40 9.47 -5.33
C VAL A 173 1.93 8.28 -6.12
N ASN A 174 2.33 7.18 -5.47
CA ASN A 174 2.73 5.96 -6.16
C ASN A 174 1.62 5.39 -7.05
N THR A 175 0.35 5.43 -6.62
CA THR A 175 -0.78 4.99 -7.47
C THR A 175 -0.85 5.80 -8.77
N LEU A 176 -0.45 7.08 -8.75
CA LEU A 176 -0.47 7.97 -9.92
C LEU A 176 0.79 7.84 -10.79
N LEU A 177 1.80 7.06 -10.38
CA LEU A 177 3.06 6.88 -11.10
C LEU A 177 3.05 5.62 -11.97
N GLY A 178 2.76 5.75 -13.27
CA GLY A 178 2.94 4.66 -14.24
C GLY A 178 2.36 3.33 -13.76
N GLN A 179 3.15 2.26 -13.64
CA GLN A 179 2.70 0.94 -13.15
C GLN A 179 2.52 0.85 -11.61
N GLY A 180 2.55 1.96 -10.88
CA GLY A 180 2.50 2.00 -9.42
C GLY A 180 1.16 1.49 -8.85
N TRP A 181 0.07 1.53 -9.62
CA TRP A 181 -1.19 0.87 -9.26
C TRP A 181 -1.05 -0.66 -9.13
N CYS A 182 -0.21 -1.32 -9.94
CA CYS A 182 0.04 -2.77 -9.87
C CYS A 182 0.71 -3.15 -8.53
N ILE A 183 1.66 -2.31 -8.07
CA ILE A 183 2.33 -2.45 -6.77
C ILE A 183 1.35 -2.16 -5.62
N ASN A 184 0.44 -1.20 -5.83
CA ASN A 184 -0.65 -0.87 -4.91
C ASN A 184 -1.85 -1.83 -4.99
N GLY A 185 -1.72 -2.87 -5.79
CA GLY A 185 -2.55 -4.06 -5.73
C GLY A 185 -3.88 -3.96 -6.43
N THR A 186 -3.88 -3.31 -7.58
CA THR A 186 -4.97 -3.42 -8.54
C THR A 186 -4.42 -3.52 -9.96
N ASP A 187 -5.11 -4.33 -10.76
CA ASP A 187 -4.79 -4.51 -12.18
C ASP A 187 -5.69 -3.60 -13.07
N ASP A 188 -6.62 -2.85 -12.45
CA ASP A 188 -7.51 -1.88 -13.09
C ASP A 188 -7.17 -0.43 -12.66
N PRO A 189 -6.65 0.42 -13.58
CA PRO A 189 -6.36 1.82 -13.30
C PRO A 189 -7.54 2.62 -12.75
N ASN A 190 -8.78 2.34 -13.20
CA ASN A 190 -9.95 3.09 -12.73
C ASN A 190 -10.21 2.84 -11.24
N GLN A 191 -10.09 1.58 -10.80
CA GLN A 191 -10.18 1.24 -9.39
C GLN A 191 -9.03 1.83 -8.58
N ALA A 192 -7.83 1.87 -9.16
CA ALA A 192 -6.66 2.52 -8.56
C ALA A 192 -6.94 4.00 -8.27
N PHE A 193 -7.44 4.71 -9.28
CA PHE A 193 -7.75 6.14 -9.18
C PHE A 193 -8.92 6.42 -8.24
N ALA A 194 -9.92 5.53 -8.15
CA ALA A 194 -10.99 5.66 -7.18
C ALA A 194 -10.49 5.51 -5.73
N ARG A 195 -9.59 4.55 -5.45
CA ARG A 195 -8.90 4.42 -4.15
C ARG A 195 -8.04 5.63 -3.84
N ALA A 196 -7.28 6.12 -4.82
CA ALA A 196 -6.46 7.31 -4.66
C ALA A 196 -7.31 8.55 -4.35
N ALA A 197 -8.43 8.73 -5.08
CA ALA A 197 -9.35 9.84 -4.86
C ALA A 197 -9.94 9.85 -3.45
N GLU A 198 -10.41 8.68 -2.97
CA GLU A 198 -10.90 8.55 -1.60
C GLU A 198 -9.84 8.91 -0.56
N LEU A 199 -8.57 8.52 -0.76
CA LEU A 199 -7.49 8.91 0.15
C LEU A 199 -7.14 10.39 0.06
N ILE A 200 -7.18 11.00 -1.13
CA ILE A 200 -6.96 12.45 -1.30
C ILE A 200 -8.01 13.23 -0.51
N GLU A 201 -9.28 12.86 -0.65
CA GLU A 201 -10.39 13.46 0.08
C GLU A 201 -10.24 13.25 1.58
N ALA A 202 -9.90 12.02 2.00
CA ALA A 202 -9.66 11.71 3.41
C ALA A 202 -8.50 12.52 4.00
N LEU A 203 -7.40 12.70 3.26
CA LEU A 203 -6.26 13.53 3.66
C LEU A 203 -6.65 15.00 3.80
N SER A 204 -7.50 15.51 2.90
CA SER A 204 -8.06 16.86 2.99
C SER A 204 -8.95 17.04 4.21
N MET A 205 -9.84 16.09 4.49
CA MET A 205 -10.71 16.14 5.66
C MET A 205 -9.97 16.22 7.00
N VAL A 206 -8.74 15.70 7.06
CA VAL A 206 -7.90 15.73 8.28
C VAL A 206 -6.82 16.81 8.24
N GLY A 207 -6.85 17.72 7.26
CA GLY A 207 -5.90 18.81 7.14
C GLY A 207 -4.47 18.36 6.84
N ARG A 208 -4.29 17.30 6.05
CA ARG A 208 -2.98 16.75 5.63
C ARG A 208 -2.66 17.00 4.15
N GLU A 209 -3.31 17.99 3.53
CA GLU A 209 -3.11 18.36 2.12
C GLU A 209 -1.67 18.74 1.82
N HIS A 210 -0.99 19.39 2.77
CA HIS A 210 0.41 19.81 2.64
C HIS A 210 1.37 18.61 2.66
N ALA A 211 1.03 17.52 3.35
CA ALA A 211 1.83 16.29 3.27
C ALA A 211 1.67 15.62 1.89
N LEU A 212 0.45 15.64 1.35
CA LEU A 212 0.16 15.20 -0.01
C LEU A 212 0.89 16.04 -1.06
N ALA A 213 0.85 17.37 -0.95
CA ALA A 213 1.57 18.28 -1.83
C ALA A 213 3.07 18.00 -1.83
N ARG A 214 3.70 17.89 -0.65
CA ARG A 214 5.14 17.58 -0.56
C ARG A 214 5.49 16.24 -1.19
N ALA A 215 4.68 15.20 -0.96
CA ALA A 215 4.92 13.89 -1.57
C ALA A 215 4.80 13.95 -3.09
N PHE A 216 3.85 14.73 -3.60
CA PHE A 216 3.65 14.95 -5.02
C PHE A 216 4.81 15.74 -5.65
N ASP A 217 5.20 16.87 -5.05
CA ASP A 217 6.30 17.72 -5.53
C ASP A 217 7.63 16.94 -5.55
N ALA A 218 7.91 16.16 -4.49
CA ALA A 218 9.09 15.31 -4.44
C ALA A 218 9.12 14.26 -5.56
N ALA A 219 7.97 13.67 -5.92
CA ALA A 219 7.88 12.75 -7.05
C ALA A 219 7.96 13.46 -8.40
N TRP A 220 7.41 14.68 -8.49
CA TRP A 220 7.45 15.50 -9.70
C TRP A 220 8.88 15.87 -10.09
N ASP A 221 9.73 16.16 -9.11
CA ASP A 221 11.12 16.59 -9.32
C ASP A 221 12.09 15.41 -9.54
N CYS A 222 11.70 14.17 -9.26
CA CYS A 222 12.61 13.03 -9.23
C CYS A 222 13.05 12.52 -10.61
N ALA A 223 12.19 12.59 -11.64
CA ALA A 223 12.52 12.16 -13.00
C ALA A 223 11.55 12.69 -14.09
N LEU A 224 12.07 12.98 -15.28
CA LEU A 224 11.30 13.43 -16.47
C LEU A 224 10.25 12.41 -16.97
N LYS A 225 10.27 11.17 -16.48
CA LYS A 225 9.21 10.19 -16.79
C LYS A 225 8.04 10.29 -15.81
N TRP A 226 8.33 10.59 -14.54
CA TRP A 226 7.32 10.63 -13.48
C TRP A 226 6.40 11.84 -13.63
N ASN A 227 6.92 13.00 -14.04
CA ASN A 227 6.07 14.17 -14.30
C ASN A 227 5.06 13.93 -15.46
N VAL A 228 5.43 13.17 -16.50
CA VAL A 228 4.53 12.80 -17.60
C VAL A 228 3.45 11.84 -17.09
N ASP A 229 3.85 10.80 -16.35
CA ASP A 229 2.93 9.81 -15.79
C ASP A 229 1.96 10.43 -14.77
N LEU A 230 2.46 11.30 -13.89
CA LEU A 230 1.64 12.05 -12.92
C LEU A 230 0.67 12.99 -13.64
N ARG A 231 1.15 13.75 -14.64
CA ARG A 231 0.29 14.67 -15.41
C ARG A 231 -0.86 13.93 -16.07
N ALA A 232 -0.59 12.77 -16.67
CA ALA A 232 -1.61 11.94 -17.30
C ALA A 232 -2.58 11.37 -16.25
N SER A 233 -2.08 10.75 -15.19
CA SER A 233 -2.91 10.10 -14.16
C SER A 233 -3.82 11.07 -13.40
N VAL A 234 -3.36 12.30 -13.14
CA VAL A 234 -4.17 13.33 -12.47
C VAL A 234 -5.42 13.69 -13.28
N GLN A 235 -5.39 13.58 -14.62
CA GLN A 235 -6.58 13.85 -15.45
C GLN A 235 -7.70 12.82 -15.24
N HIS A 236 -7.34 11.61 -14.81
CA HIS A 236 -8.29 10.53 -14.57
C HIS A 236 -8.90 10.54 -13.15
N LEU A 237 -8.41 11.41 -12.27
CA LEU A 237 -8.98 11.54 -10.94
C LEU A 237 -10.37 12.20 -11.01
N PRO A 238 -11.39 11.64 -10.34
CA PRO A 238 -12.68 12.31 -10.21
C PRO A 238 -12.60 13.57 -9.33
N SER A 239 -13.53 14.49 -9.53
CA SER A 239 -13.79 15.57 -8.56
C SER A 239 -14.50 15.02 -7.32
N PRO A 240 -14.21 15.53 -6.10
CA PRO A 240 -13.38 16.70 -5.80
C PRO A 240 -11.87 16.41 -5.65
N ALA A 241 -11.44 15.14 -5.60
CA ALA A 241 -10.05 14.77 -5.36
C ALA A 241 -9.06 15.45 -6.31
N ARG A 242 -9.39 15.52 -7.60
CA ARG A 242 -8.56 16.22 -8.60
C ARG A 242 -8.35 17.70 -8.24
N THR A 243 -9.41 18.41 -7.90
CA THR A 243 -9.36 19.83 -7.53
C THR A 243 -8.54 20.05 -6.26
N ILE A 244 -8.67 19.17 -5.27
CA ILE A 244 -7.87 19.21 -4.04
C ILE A 244 -6.39 19.09 -4.38
N LEU A 245 -6.03 18.11 -5.21
CA LEU A 245 -4.64 17.88 -5.59
C LEU A 245 -4.07 19.04 -6.41
N GLU A 246 -4.80 19.52 -7.44
CA GLU A 246 -4.39 20.65 -8.29
C GLU A 246 -4.25 21.98 -7.53
N ALA A 247 -5.01 22.17 -6.45
CA ALA A 247 -4.92 23.37 -5.62
C ALA A 247 -3.66 23.41 -4.73
N HIS A 248 -3.10 22.24 -4.38
CA HIS A 248 -2.05 22.12 -3.37
C HIS A 248 -0.71 21.65 -3.94
N ALA A 249 -0.72 20.76 -4.93
CA ALA A 249 0.46 20.49 -5.73
C ALA A 249 0.66 21.65 -6.70
N GLY A 250 1.90 22.06 -7.00
CA GLY A 250 2.23 23.17 -7.90
C GLY A 250 1.82 22.99 -9.38
N ILE A 251 0.73 22.26 -9.67
CA ILE A 251 0.21 21.85 -10.98
C ILE A 251 -0.31 23.04 -11.81
N ARG A 252 -0.09 24.28 -11.39
CA ARG A 252 -0.52 25.49 -12.13
C ARG A 252 0.12 25.62 -13.53
N GLU A 253 1.25 24.95 -13.80
CA GLU A 253 1.89 24.93 -15.13
C GLU A 253 1.60 23.66 -15.96
N ALA A 254 0.90 22.67 -15.42
CA ALA A 254 0.64 21.40 -16.12
C ALA A 254 -0.56 21.43 -17.06
N SER A 255 -1.41 22.45 -16.96
CA SER A 255 -2.59 22.68 -17.81
C SER A 255 -2.30 23.58 -19.02
N SER A 256 -1.11 24.18 -19.11
CA SER A 256 -0.66 24.86 -20.33
C SER A 256 -0.07 23.87 -21.33
N THR A 257 -0.68 23.80 -22.51
CA THR A 257 -0.19 23.11 -23.71
C THR A 257 1.28 23.46 -23.98
N PRO A 258 2.17 22.52 -24.36
CA PRO A 258 3.53 22.88 -24.73
C PRO A 258 3.48 23.86 -25.91
N SER A 259 3.96 25.08 -25.70
CA SER A 259 4.11 26.06 -26.76
C SER A 259 5.04 25.49 -27.83
N LYS A 260 4.55 25.43 -29.08
CA LYS A 260 5.29 25.04 -30.28
C LYS A 260 6.72 25.65 -30.24
N PRO A 261 7.79 24.90 -30.55
CA PRO A 261 9.12 25.49 -30.62
C PRO A 261 9.09 26.63 -31.63
N ARG A 262 9.56 27.82 -31.21
CA ARG A 262 9.79 28.95 -32.12
C ARG A 262 10.72 28.44 -33.20
N GLN A 263 10.21 28.36 -34.43
CA GLN A 263 11.06 28.19 -35.60
C GLN A 263 12.03 29.36 -35.61
N ALA A 264 13.32 29.05 -35.47
CA ALA A 264 14.38 29.98 -35.82
C ALA A 264 14.17 30.32 -37.30
N SER A 265 13.83 31.58 -37.55
CA SER A 265 13.85 32.16 -38.88
C SER A 265 15.31 32.44 -39.16
N ASP A 266 15.89 31.66 -40.07
CA ASP A 266 17.19 31.98 -40.65
C ASP A 266 17.06 33.30 -41.45
N VAL A 267 17.86 34.28 -41.03
CA VAL A 267 18.31 35.43 -41.84
C VAL A 267 19.83 35.36 -41.88
#